data_AF-A0A935MYM5-F1
#
_entry.id   AF-A0A935MYM5-F1
#
_cell.length_a   1.000
_cell.length_b   1.000
_cell.length_c   1.000
_cell.angle_alpha   90.00
_cell.angle_beta   90.00
_cell.angle_gamma   90.00
#
_symmetry.space_group_name_H-M   'P 1'
#
loop_
_entity.id
_entity.type
_entity.pdbx_description
1 polymer ?
#
loop_
_entity_poly.entity_id
_entity_poly.type
_entity_poly.pdbx_seq_one_letter_code
_entity_poly.pdbx_strand_id
1 'polypeptide(L)'
;MKKAFLFLLAMTFIFGILSTSINAQGTVDLDKKWSRISSDNSGALNIRSDYSYIPGPPVFQKFDLGETDVLVMPNYRIFGATNTTQSELSIDIHPSNPNILFASANATNWPFSTIWGTGVYWTTNAGTNWTGFNNPPFGVNYGDPSSAIGTNGYFYEGYITNAGGMGVSTSTNNGATWTTSTVSSATSDDKNHLMVDKKVGSPYENRVYNTWTDFNGGANENQVVLSIQQILVLPGVH
;
A
#
# COMPACT_ATOMS: atom_id res chain seq x y z
N MET A 1 15.12 12.86 62.06
CA MET A 1 15.48 12.18 60.79
C MET A 1 14.45 11.14 60.34
N LYS A 2 14.03 10.17 61.18
CA LYS A 2 13.05 9.12 60.77
C LYS A 2 11.68 9.64 60.29
N LYS A 3 11.12 10.69 60.91
CA LYS A 3 9.81 11.25 60.51
C LYS A 3 9.85 11.99 59.15
N ALA A 4 10.95 12.69 58.86
CA ALA A 4 11.12 13.38 57.57
C ALA A 4 11.32 12.40 56.42
N PHE A 5 12.04 11.30 56.67
CA PHE A 5 12.23 10.22 55.68
C PHE A 5 10.92 9.47 55.38
N LEU A 6 10.09 9.19 56.40
CA LEU A 6 8.77 8.59 56.21
C LEU A 6 7.83 9.51 55.41
N PHE A 7 7.91 10.81 55.64
CA PHE A 7 7.10 11.80 54.93
C PHE A 7 7.51 11.90 53.45
N LEU A 8 8.81 11.85 53.17
CA LEU A 8 9.33 11.85 51.81
C LEU A 8 8.94 10.55 51.06
N LEU A 9 9.01 9.40 51.73
CA LEU A 9 8.61 8.10 51.18
C LEU A 9 7.09 8.06 50.89
N ALA A 10 6.26 8.64 51.77
CA ALA A 10 4.82 8.74 51.54
C ALA A 10 4.51 9.68 50.36
N MET A 11 5.22 10.79 50.20
CA MET A 11 5.06 11.69 49.07
C MET A 11 5.45 11.05 47.73
N THR A 12 6.56 10.30 47.67
CA THR A 12 6.96 9.59 46.43
C THR A 12 6.04 8.42 46.11
N PHE A 13 5.46 7.75 47.12
CA PHE A 13 4.46 6.71 46.88
C PHE A 13 3.13 7.30 46.37
N ILE A 14 2.71 8.46 46.90
CA ILE A 14 1.51 9.17 46.43
C ILE A 14 1.72 9.72 45.00
N PHE A 15 2.88 10.30 44.70
CA PHE A 15 3.22 10.73 43.33
C PHE A 15 3.37 9.54 42.37
N GLY A 16 3.88 8.40 42.83
CA GLY A 16 4.02 7.17 42.04
C GLY A 16 2.67 6.51 41.71
N ILE A 17 1.72 6.49 42.64
CA ILE A 17 0.36 5.94 42.42
C ILE A 17 -0.48 6.88 41.54
N LEU A 18 -0.27 8.20 41.63
CA LEU A 18 -0.98 9.18 40.79
C LEU A 18 -0.33 9.39 39.41
N SER A 19 0.85 8.82 39.15
CA SER A 19 1.55 8.95 37.86
C SER A 19 1.37 7.74 36.94
N THR A 20 0.36 6.90 37.16
CA THR A 20 -0.07 5.92 36.17
C THR A 20 -0.59 6.63 34.92
N SER A 21 0.32 6.80 33.96
CA SER A 21 0.09 6.83 32.51
C SER A 21 -1.26 7.39 32.05
N ILE A 22 -1.41 8.72 32.06
CA ILE A 22 -2.49 9.42 31.33
C ILE A 22 -2.09 9.67 29.87
N ASN A 23 -1.33 8.76 29.25
CA ASN A 23 -0.92 8.90 27.86
C ASN A 23 -0.90 7.54 27.15
N ALA A 24 -2.09 7.02 26.89
CA ALA A 24 -2.45 6.34 25.65
C ALA A 24 -3.97 6.16 25.70
N GLN A 25 -4.71 6.75 24.75
CA GLN A 25 -6.14 6.49 24.52
C GLN A 25 -7.17 7.26 25.38
N GLY A 26 -6.88 8.53 25.69
CA GLY A 26 -7.85 9.46 26.31
C GLY A 26 -8.42 10.51 25.35
N THR A 27 -8.05 10.50 24.07
CA THR A 27 -8.68 11.38 23.08
C THR A 27 -9.96 10.69 22.61
N VAL A 28 -11.11 11.31 22.93
CA VAL A 28 -12.33 11.13 22.13
C VAL A 28 -11.90 11.22 20.67
N ASP A 29 -12.15 10.16 19.91
CA ASP A 29 -11.85 10.11 18.47
C ASP A 29 -12.44 11.39 17.88
N LEU A 30 -11.58 12.35 17.54
CA LEU A 30 -12.03 13.63 16.97
C LEU A 30 -12.88 13.25 15.77
N ASP A 31 -14.11 13.80 15.69
CA ASP A 31 -15.09 13.52 14.62
C ASP A 31 -14.36 13.11 13.36
N LYS A 32 -14.43 11.82 13.01
CA LYS A 32 -13.62 11.23 11.96
C LYS A 32 -13.69 12.16 10.75
N LYS A 33 -12.59 12.88 10.48
CA LYS A 33 -12.52 13.83 9.36
C LYS A 33 -12.33 13.01 8.09
N TRP A 34 -13.38 12.31 7.68
CA TRP A 34 -13.47 11.78 6.34
C TRP A 34 -13.65 12.96 5.39
N SER A 35 -12.90 12.98 4.30
CA SER A 35 -13.32 13.73 3.12
C SER A 35 -14.69 13.21 2.73
N ARG A 36 -15.76 13.96 3.02
CA ARG A 36 -17.10 13.59 2.57
C ARG A 36 -17.16 13.83 1.07
N ILE A 37 -16.84 12.80 0.30
CA ILE A 37 -17.13 12.79 -1.13
C ILE A 37 -18.65 12.63 -1.23
N SER A 38 -19.36 13.73 -1.48
CA SER A 38 -20.75 13.66 -1.89
C SER A 38 -20.78 13.31 -3.38
N SER A 39 -21.43 12.21 -3.75
CA SER A 39 -21.86 12.03 -5.13
C SER A 39 -22.85 13.15 -5.46
N ASP A 40 -22.58 13.90 -6.52
CA ASP A 40 -23.57 14.83 -7.05
C ASP A 40 -24.71 14.01 -7.67
N ASN A 41 -25.75 13.77 -6.87
CA ASN A 41 -26.96 13.06 -7.32
C ASN A 41 -27.86 13.95 -8.21
N SER A 42 -27.51 15.22 -8.39
CA SER A 42 -28.14 16.15 -9.33
C SER A 42 -27.38 16.31 -10.65
N GLY A 43 -26.20 15.71 -10.74
CA GLY A 43 -25.48 15.56 -12.00
C GLY A 43 -26.34 14.75 -12.94
N ALA A 44 -26.94 15.41 -13.93
CA ALA A 44 -27.67 14.73 -14.99
C ALA A 44 -26.82 13.56 -15.49
N LEU A 45 -27.46 12.40 -15.71
CA LEU A 45 -26.90 11.22 -16.38
C LEU A 45 -26.57 11.51 -17.87
N ASN A 46 -25.98 12.66 -18.16
CA ASN A 46 -25.26 12.91 -19.39
C ASN A 46 -23.94 12.14 -19.30
N ILE A 47 -24.03 10.81 -19.35
CA ILE A 47 -22.89 10.00 -19.74
C ILE A 47 -22.61 10.41 -21.19
N ARG A 48 -21.69 11.37 -21.35
CA ARG A 48 -21.12 11.70 -22.64
C ARG A 48 -20.61 10.41 -23.25
N SER A 49 -21.12 10.05 -24.43
CA SER A 49 -20.68 8.87 -25.17
C SER A 49 -19.21 8.97 -25.60
N ASP A 50 -18.60 10.15 -25.41
CA ASP A 50 -17.25 10.53 -25.76
C ASP A 50 -16.40 10.91 -24.53
N TYR A 51 -16.53 10.19 -23.40
CA TYR A 51 -15.46 10.20 -22.37
C TYR A 51 -14.20 9.56 -22.93
N SER A 52 -13.50 10.32 -23.76
CA SER A 52 -12.11 10.15 -24.07
C SER A 52 -11.37 10.69 -22.86
N TYR A 53 -10.72 9.82 -22.07
CA TYR A 53 -9.59 10.29 -21.28
C TYR A 53 -8.54 10.78 -22.28
N ILE A 54 -8.70 12.01 -22.73
CA ILE A 54 -7.63 12.81 -23.31
C ILE A 54 -6.89 13.29 -22.06
N PRO A 55 -5.62 12.91 -21.85
CA PRO A 55 -4.83 13.50 -20.79
C PRO A 55 -4.92 15.01 -20.94
N GLY A 56 -5.68 15.66 -20.06
CA GLY A 56 -5.69 17.11 -20.01
C GLY A 56 -4.26 17.58 -19.75
N PRO A 57 -3.90 18.80 -20.17
CA PRO A 57 -2.62 19.37 -19.74
C PRO A 57 -2.54 19.24 -18.22
N PRO A 58 -1.40 18.81 -17.66
CA PRO A 58 -1.28 18.61 -16.23
C PRO A 58 -1.69 19.88 -15.47
N VAL A 59 -2.85 19.84 -14.82
CA VAL A 59 -3.39 20.98 -14.08
C VAL A 59 -2.93 20.87 -12.64
N PHE A 60 -2.21 21.89 -12.18
CA PHE A 60 -1.92 22.08 -10.77
C PHE A 60 -3.06 22.90 -10.17
N GLN A 61 -3.68 22.39 -9.10
CA GLN A 61 -4.65 23.17 -8.34
C GLN A 61 -4.06 23.43 -6.96
N LYS A 62 -3.89 24.71 -6.62
CA LYS A 62 -3.53 25.13 -5.27
C LYS A 62 -4.80 25.58 -4.56
N PHE A 63 -5.07 24.99 -3.39
CA PHE A 63 -6.11 25.44 -2.48
C PHE A 63 -5.44 26.01 -1.24
N ASP A 64 -5.66 27.29 -0.97
CA ASP A 64 -5.27 27.94 0.29
C ASP A 64 -6.36 27.65 1.32
N LEU A 65 -6.02 26.88 2.36
CA LEU A 65 -6.91 26.55 3.48
C LEU A 65 -6.57 27.38 4.74
N GLY A 66 -5.89 28.53 4.59
CA GLY A 66 -5.51 29.45 5.65
C GLY A 66 -4.19 29.08 6.31
N GLU A 67 -4.18 28.01 7.12
CA GLU A 67 -2.96 27.52 7.81
C GLU A 67 -2.19 26.47 6.99
N THR A 68 -2.75 26.02 5.86
CA THR A 68 -2.16 24.98 5.00
C THR A 68 -2.53 25.22 3.55
N ASP A 69 -1.57 24.95 2.67
CA ASP A 69 -1.80 24.87 1.24
C ASP A 69 -1.97 23.40 0.83
N VAL A 70 -3.02 23.11 0.06
CA VAL A 70 -3.17 21.82 -0.62
C VAL A 70 -2.81 21.99 -2.09
N LEU A 71 -1.80 21.24 -2.53
CA LEU A 71 -1.45 21.12 -3.95
C LEU A 71 -2.03 19.82 -4.49
N VAL A 72 -3.00 19.93 -5.40
CA VAL A 72 -3.48 18.80 -6.19
C VAL A 72 -2.65 18.73 -7.46
N MET A 73 -1.87 17.67 -7.56
CA MET A 73 -1.08 17.34 -8.73
C MET A 73 -1.98 16.73 -9.82
N PRO A 74 -1.61 16.87 -11.11
CA PRO A 74 -2.34 16.23 -12.20
C PRO A 74 -2.38 14.71 -12.05
N ASN A 75 -3.45 14.09 -12.56
CA ASN A 75 -3.50 12.64 -12.70
C ASN A 75 -2.40 12.18 -13.65
N TYR A 76 -1.53 11.30 -13.17
CA TYR A 76 -0.46 10.70 -13.94
C TYR A 76 -0.80 9.24 -14.25
N ARG A 77 -0.84 8.89 -15.54
CA ARG A 77 -0.93 7.50 -15.97
C ARG A 77 0.47 6.93 -16.01
N ILE A 78 0.73 5.87 -15.26
CA ILE A 78 2.07 5.31 -15.11
C ILE A 78 2.54 4.66 -16.41
N PHE A 79 1.69 3.82 -16.99
CA PHE A 79 2.01 3.11 -18.23
C PHE A 79 1.09 3.54 -19.37
N GLY A 80 1.71 4.14 -20.39
CA GLY A 80 1.00 4.75 -21.51
C GLY A 80 0.27 3.71 -22.38
N ALA A 81 -1.04 3.87 -22.49
CA ALA A 81 -1.89 3.18 -23.46
C ALA A 81 -3.18 3.99 -23.64
N THR A 82 -3.88 3.84 -24.77
CA THR A 82 -5.14 4.56 -25.06
C THR A 82 -6.39 3.72 -24.79
N ASN A 83 -6.22 2.42 -24.58
CA ASN A 83 -7.27 1.42 -24.47
C ASN A 83 -7.23 0.66 -23.13
N THR A 84 -6.70 1.29 -22.09
CA THR A 84 -6.66 0.74 -20.73
C THR A 84 -7.05 1.78 -19.69
N THR A 85 -7.45 1.34 -18.51
CA THR A 85 -7.57 2.15 -17.30
C THR A 85 -6.62 1.64 -16.22
N GLN A 86 -6.22 2.54 -15.31
CA GLN A 86 -5.37 2.27 -14.15
C GLN A 86 -5.98 2.99 -12.94
N SER A 87 -6.27 2.26 -11.86
CA SER A 87 -6.85 2.76 -10.62
C SER A 87 -6.15 2.15 -9.41
N GLU A 88 -6.35 2.71 -8.22
CA GLU A 88 -5.79 2.20 -6.94
C GLU A 88 -4.28 1.96 -7.04
N LEU A 89 -3.51 3.04 -6.96
CA LEU A 89 -2.09 3.01 -7.22
C LEU A 89 -1.31 2.61 -5.97
N SER A 90 -0.31 1.75 -6.16
CA SER A 90 0.77 1.56 -5.19
C SER A 90 2.09 1.93 -5.84
N ILE A 91 3.01 2.49 -5.06
CA ILE A 91 4.35 2.85 -5.54
C ILE A 91 5.35 2.81 -4.41
N ASP A 92 6.55 2.38 -4.75
CA ASP A 92 7.69 2.37 -3.86
C ASP A 92 8.98 2.76 -4.58
N ILE A 93 9.94 3.26 -3.82
CA ILE A 93 11.22 3.77 -4.32
C ILE A 93 12.33 2.89 -3.74
N HIS A 94 13.31 2.55 -4.57
CA HIS A 94 14.43 1.74 -4.16
C HIS A 94 15.25 2.47 -3.08
N PRO A 95 15.53 1.85 -1.92
CA PRO A 95 16.04 2.55 -0.73
C PRO A 95 17.43 3.17 -0.91
N SER A 96 18.25 2.67 -1.84
CA SER A 96 19.57 3.21 -2.15
C SER A 96 19.72 3.79 -3.57
N ASN A 97 18.67 3.78 -4.39
CA ASN A 97 18.74 4.27 -5.76
C ASN A 97 17.41 4.92 -6.19
N PRO A 98 17.25 6.24 -6.03
CA PRO A 98 15.99 6.93 -6.32
C PRO A 98 15.62 6.94 -7.81
N ASN A 99 16.49 6.46 -8.70
CA ASN A 99 16.14 6.28 -10.11
C ASN A 99 15.27 5.04 -10.35
N ILE A 100 15.25 4.09 -9.41
CA ILE A 100 14.47 2.86 -9.51
C ILE A 100 13.18 3.01 -8.70
N LEU A 101 12.04 3.04 -9.40
CA LEU A 101 10.71 3.05 -8.80
C LEU A 101 9.92 1.86 -9.33
N PHE A 102 9.07 1.31 -8.47
CA PHE A 102 8.19 0.19 -8.75
C PHE A 102 6.79 0.58 -8.33
N ALA A 103 5.84 0.44 -9.23
CA ALA A 103 4.47 0.83 -9.03
C ALA A 103 3.52 -0.21 -9.60
N SER A 104 2.28 -0.16 -9.14
CA SER A 104 1.23 -1.03 -9.61
C SER A 104 -0.13 -0.32 -9.56
N ALA A 105 -1.09 -0.89 -10.28
CA ALA A 105 -2.44 -0.37 -10.39
C ALA A 105 -3.41 -1.50 -10.70
N ASN A 106 -4.65 -1.40 -10.23
CA ASN A 106 -5.75 -2.14 -10.83
C ASN A 106 -5.89 -1.73 -12.30
N ALA A 107 -5.79 -2.71 -13.20
CA ALA A 107 -5.73 -2.48 -14.63
C ALA A 107 -6.87 -3.20 -15.37
N THR A 108 -7.50 -2.49 -16.30
CA THR A 108 -8.58 -3.02 -17.13
C THR A 108 -8.46 -2.52 -18.57
N ASN A 109 -9.18 -3.13 -19.49
CA ASN A 109 -9.32 -2.59 -20.84
C ASN A 109 -10.25 -1.36 -20.87
N TRP A 110 -10.13 -0.56 -21.93
CA TRP A 110 -10.99 0.57 -22.22
C TRP A 110 -11.48 0.52 -23.68
N PRO A 111 -12.80 0.55 -23.95
CA PRO A 111 -13.89 0.53 -22.96
C PRO A 111 -13.89 -0.76 -22.14
N PHE A 112 -14.36 -0.68 -20.89
CA PHE A 112 -14.29 -1.80 -19.94
C PHE A 112 -15.07 -3.02 -20.44
N SER A 113 -14.43 -4.19 -20.39
CA SER A 113 -15.09 -5.48 -20.53
C SER A 113 -14.54 -6.55 -19.58
N THR A 114 -13.33 -6.38 -19.06
CA THR A 114 -12.64 -7.40 -18.26
C THR A 114 -11.66 -6.76 -17.29
N ILE A 115 -11.61 -7.28 -16.06
CA ILE A 115 -10.59 -6.94 -15.08
C ILE A 115 -9.35 -7.79 -15.34
N TRP A 116 -8.16 -7.18 -15.38
CA TRP A 116 -6.90 -7.92 -15.44
C TRP A 116 -6.28 -8.13 -14.05
N GLY A 117 -6.83 -7.45 -13.05
CA GLY A 117 -6.29 -7.41 -11.70
C GLY A 117 -5.17 -6.39 -11.59
N THR A 118 -4.09 -6.75 -10.90
CA THR A 118 -2.94 -5.91 -10.62
C THR A 118 -2.00 -5.81 -11.83
N GLY A 119 -1.89 -4.65 -12.45
CA GLY A 119 -0.81 -4.30 -13.36
C GLY A 119 0.44 -3.84 -12.60
N VAL A 120 1.63 -4.06 -13.16
CA VAL A 120 2.92 -3.71 -12.54
C VAL A 120 3.79 -2.92 -13.51
N TYR A 121 4.46 -1.89 -13.01
CA TYR A 121 5.21 -0.91 -13.79
C TYR A 121 6.47 -0.48 -13.04
N TRP A 122 7.56 -0.28 -13.76
CA TRP A 122 8.80 0.20 -13.15
C TRP A 122 9.56 1.13 -14.09
N THR A 123 10.47 1.87 -13.48
CA THR A 123 11.39 2.79 -14.13
C THR A 123 12.76 2.62 -13.50
N THR A 124 13.81 2.87 -14.28
CA THR A 124 15.21 2.91 -13.81
C THR A 124 15.85 4.28 -14.08
N ASN A 125 15.03 5.27 -14.44
CA ASN A 125 15.44 6.63 -14.78
C ASN A 125 14.54 7.69 -14.13
N ALA A 126 14.19 7.47 -12.86
CA ALA A 126 13.44 8.39 -12.00
C ALA A 126 12.06 8.79 -12.56
N GLY A 127 11.39 7.87 -13.27
CA GLY A 127 10.06 8.11 -13.83
C GLY A 127 10.04 8.85 -15.16
N THR A 128 11.20 9.04 -15.80
CA THR A 128 11.26 9.64 -17.15
C THR A 128 10.57 8.72 -18.17
N ASN A 129 10.85 7.42 -18.09
CA ASN A 129 10.16 6.39 -18.88
C ASN A 129 9.78 5.22 -17.97
N TRP A 130 8.64 4.60 -18.27
CA TRP A 130 8.10 3.45 -17.56
C TRP A 130 7.97 2.25 -18.50
N THR A 131 8.22 1.07 -17.98
CA THR A 131 7.96 -0.22 -18.61
C THR A 131 7.09 -1.07 -17.68
N GLY A 132 6.40 -2.07 -18.20
CA GLY A 132 5.58 -2.93 -17.35
C GLY A 132 4.51 -3.70 -18.11
N PHE A 133 3.57 -4.22 -17.34
CA PHE A 133 2.45 -5.03 -17.80
C PHE A 133 1.15 -4.54 -17.16
N ASN A 134 0.14 -4.23 -17.97
CA ASN A 134 -1.22 -4.09 -17.44
C ASN A 134 -1.80 -5.45 -17.01
N ASN A 135 -1.31 -6.55 -17.59
CA ASN A 135 -1.66 -7.93 -17.21
C ASN A 135 -0.34 -8.73 -17.03
N PRO A 136 0.22 -8.78 -15.82
CA PRO A 136 1.51 -9.41 -15.54
C PRO A 136 1.46 -10.94 -15.61
N PRO A 137 2.61 -11.62 -15.82
CA PRO A 137 2.68 -13.07 -15.97
C PRO A 137 2.67 -13.84 -14.62
N PHE A 138 1.97 -13.33 -13.61
CA PHE A 138 1.81 -13.96 -12.29
C PHE A 138 0.49 -14.73 -12.09
N GLY A 139 -0.36 -14.81 -13.12
CA GLY A 139 -1.64 -15.53 -13.12
C GLY A 139 -2.87 -14.64 -12.85
N VAL A 140 -4.04 -15.27 -12.84
CA VAL A 140 -5.32 -14.59 -12.56
C VAL A 140 -5.35 -14.10 -11.12
N ASN A 141 -5.73 -12.85 -10.93
CA ASN A 141 -5.84 -12.16 -9.66
C ASN A 141 -6.95 -11.09 -9.74
N TYR A 142 -7.41 -10.59 -8.59
CA TYR A 142 -8.52 -9.65 -8.50
C TYR A 142 -8.12 -8.22 -8.17
N GLY A 143 -6.82 -7.92 -8.19
CA GLY A 143 -6.35 -6.57 -7.94
C GLY A 143 -5.86 -6.35 -6.52
N ASP A 144 -6.10 -5.13 -6.03
CA ASP A 144 -5.59 -4.57 -4.78
C ASP A 144 -4.07 -4.57 -4.71
N PRO A 145 -3.43 -3.86 -5.64
CA PRO A 145 -2.00 -3.72 -5.69
C PRO A 145 -1.40 -3.21 -4.38
N SER A 146 -0.30 -3.84 -3.98
CA SER A 146 0.63 -3.25 -3.02
C SER A 146 2.06 -3.54 -3.43
N SER A 147 2.79 -2.51 -3.85
CA SER A 147 4.17 -2.61 -4.30
C SER A 147 5.16 -2.36 -3.17
N ALA A 148 6.26 -3.10 -3.16
CA ALA A 148 7.44 -2.81 -2.35
C ALA A 148 8.74 -3.19 -3.06
N ILE A 149 9.84 -2.48 -2.74
CA ILE A 149 11.20 -2.76 -3.22
C ILE A 149 12.13 -3.01 -2.02
N GLY A 150 12.83 -4.14 -2.03
CA GLY A 150 13.84 -4.46 -1.02
C GLY A 150 15.18 -3.74 -1.24
N THR A 151 16.06 -3.76 -0.22
CA THR A 151 17.46 -3.31 -0.38
C THR A 151 18.28 -4.20 -1.31
N ASN A 152 17.82 -5.44 -1.53
CA ASN A 152 18.32 -6.37 -2.53
C ASN A 152 17.90 -6.03 -3.98
N GLY A 153 17.07 -4.99 -4.17
CA GLY A 153 16.54 -4.59 -5.47
C GLY A 153 15.40 -5.46 -6.01
N TYR A 154 14.88 -6.39 -5.21
CA TYR A 154 13.75 -7.23 -5.62
C TYR A 154 12.45 -6.43 -5.56
N PHE A 155 11.56 -6.70 -6.50
CA PHE A 155 10.21 -6.16 -6.51
C PHE A 155 9.25 -7.17 -5.90
N TYR A 156 8.38 -6.70 -5.02
CA TYR A 156 7.36 -7.48 -4.33
C TYR A 156 6.01 -6.86 -4.61
N GLU A 157 5.10 -7.62 -5.21
CA GLU A 157 3.75 -7.18 -5.51
C GLU A 157 2.73 -8.02 -4.78
N GLY A 158 1.93 -7.39 -3.94
CA GLY A 158 0.80 -7.98 -3.23
C GLY A 158 -0.49 -7.81 -4.03
N TYR A 159 -1.37 -8.79 -3.96
CA TYR A 159 -2.67 -8.76 -4.64
C TYR A 159 -3.64 -9.78 -4.02
N ILE A 160 -4.93 -9.61 -4.34
CA ILE A 160 -5.97 -10.59 -4.10
C ILE A 160 -5.86 -11.70 -5.15
N THR A 161 -5.66 -12.94 -4.69
CA THR A 161 -5.60 -14.13 -5.55
C THR A 161 -6.96 -14.43 -6.20
N ASN A 162 -6.98 -15.25 -7.24
CA ASN A 162 -8.25 -15.73 -7.82
C ASN A 162 -9.16 -16.49 -6.84
N ALA A 163 -8.65 -16.96 -5.70
CA ALA A 163 -9.48 -17.59 -4.68
C ALA A 163 -10.17 -16.56 -3.77
N GLY A 164 -9.70 -15.31 -3.74
CA GLY A 164 -10.10 -14.28 -2.78
C GLY A 164 -9.18 -14.15 -1.56
N GLY A 165 -8.09 -14.93 -1.51
CA GLY A 165 -7.04 -14.84 -0.49
C GLY A 165 -5.87 -13.95 -0.92
N MET A 166 -4.75 -13.98 -0.21
CA MET A 166 -3.61 -13.09 -0.44
C MET A 166 -2.48 -13.75 -1.21
N GLY A 167 -1.94 -13.04 -2.22
CA GLY A 167 -0.80 -13.46 -3.02
C GLY A 167 0.33 -12.44 -2.97
N VAL A 168 1.57 -12.92 -3.10
CA VAL A 168 2.74 -12.07 -3.32
C VAL A 168 3.53 -12.62 -4.49
N SER A 169 3.81 -11.77 -5.48
CA SER A 169 4.71 -12.07 -6.58
C SER A 169 6.02 -11.34 -6.42
N THR A 170 7.13 -12.07 -6.59
CA THR A 170 8.48 -11.55 -6.46
C THR A 170 9.18 -11.53 -7.80
N SER A 171 9.82 -10.42 -8.16
CA SER A 171 10.77 -10.34 -9.26
C SER A 171 12.17 -10.03 -8.75
N THR A 172 13.15 -10.80 -9.21
CA THR A 172 14.57 -10.64 -8.87
C THR A 172 15.39 -10.01 -10.00
N ASN A 173 14.73 -9.67 -11.11
CA ASN A 173 15.35 -9.19 -12.35
C ASN A 173 14.61 -7.98 -12.92
N ASN A 174 14.29 -7.02 -12.05
CA ASN A 174 13.62 -5.77 -12.40
C ASN A 174 12.34 -5.99 -13.23
N GLY A 175 11.45 -6.86 -12.75
CA GLY A 175 10.13 -7.07 -13.34
C GLY A 175 10.08 -7.95 -14.59
N ALA A 176 11.21 -8.47 -15.09
CA ALA A 176 11.22 -9.30 -16.30
C ALA A 176 10.56 -10.67 -16.09
N THR A 177 10.76 -11.30 -14.93
CA THR A 177 10.09 -12.55 -14.55
C THR A 177 9.63 -12.50 -13.11
N TRP A 178 8.57 -13.28 -12.79
CA TRP A 178 7.91 -13.27 -11.50
C TRP A 178 7.74 -14.68 -10.95
N THR A 179 7.89 -14.83 -9.63
CA THR A 179 7.57 -16.06 -8.88
C THR A 179 6.49 -15.75 -7.86
N THR A 180 5.39 -16.49 -7.93
CA THR A 180 4.19 -16.28 -7.10
C THR A 180 4.22 -17.15 -5.84
N SER A 181 3.83 -16.58 -4.71
CA SER A 181 3.55 -17.26 -3.44
C SER A 181 2.12 -16.98 -2.97
N THR A 182 1.40 -18.02 -2.53
CA THR A 182 0.14 -17.84 -1.81
C THR A 182 0.44 -17.56 -0.34
N VAL A 183 0.01 -16.41 0.15
CA VAL A 183 0.16 -15.98 1.55
C VAL A 183 -1.04 -16.41 2.39
N SER A 184 -2.25 -16.29 1.83
CA SER A 184 -3.48 -16.80 2.43
C SER A 184 -4.29 -17.52 1.36
N SER A 185 -4.80 -18.70 1.70
CA SER A 185 -5.69 -19.50 0.84
C SER A 185 -7.17 -19.28 1.18
N ALA A 186 -7.49 -18.25 1.96
CA ALA A 186 -8.86 -17.89 2.28
C ALA A 186 -9.58 -17.34 1.04
N THR A 187 -10.87 -17.04 1.18
CA THR A 187 -11.74 -16.69 0.04
C THR A 187 -12.32 -15.28 0.08
N SER A 188 -12.10 -14.57 1.19
CA SER A 188 -12.64 -13.24 1.43
C SER A 188 -11.66 -12.41 2.27
N ASP A 189 -10.45 -12.24 1.76
CA ASP A 189 -9.43 -11.36 2.33
C ASP A 189 -9.35 -10.05 1.52
N ASP A 190 -9.31 -8.91 2.19
CA ASP A 190 -9.23 -7.55 1.60
C ASP A 190 -8.91 -6.59 2.77
N LYS A 191 -8.07 -5.56 2.76
CA LYS A 191 -7.32 -4.83 1.75
C LYS A 191 -5.84 -5.02 2.03
N ASN A 192 -5.09 -5.60 1.09
CA ASN A 192 -3.70 -5.92 1.39
C ASN A 192 -2.79 -4.69 1.42
N HIS A 193 -1.77 -4.77 2.27
CA HIS A 193 -0.67 -3.84 2.26
C HIS A 193 0.65 -4.57 2.54
N LEU A 194 1.65 -4.27 1.73
CA LEU A 194 2.99 -4.82 1.81
C LEU A 194 3.98 -3.80 2.37
N MET A 195 4.89 -4.29 3.18
CA MET A 195 6.10 -3.58 3.59
C MET A 195 7.29 -4.53 3.57
N VAL A 196 8.48 -4.00 3.32
CA VAL A 196 9.74 -4.74 3.42
C VAL A 196 10.61 -4.07 4.47
N ASP A 197 11.33 -4.85 5.28
CA ASP A 197 12.39 -4.27 6.11
C ASP A 197 13.54 -3.81 5.22
N LYS A 198 13.67 -2.49 5.07
CA LYS A 198 14.69 -1.84 4.24
C LYS A 198 15.90 -1.36 5.04
N LYS A 199 16.03 -1.73 6.31
CA LYS A 199 17.16 -1.31 7.13
C LYS A 199 18.37 -2.19 6.82
N VAL A 200 19.34 -1.62 6.11
CA VAL A 200 20.63 -2.28 5.86
C VAL A 200 21.29 -2.71 7.18
N GLY A 201 21.61 -4.00 7.29
CA GLY A 201 22.18 -4.62 8.48
C GLY A 201 21.15 -5.07 9.54
N SER A 202 19.84 -4.92 9.28
CA SER A 202 18.80 -5.51 10.13
C SER A 202 18.88 -7.05 10.07
N PRO A 203 18.66 -7.76 11.20
CA PRO A 203 18.50 -9.22 11.16
C PRO A 203 17.28 -9.66 10.36
N TYR A 204 16.41 -8.73 9.98
CA TYR A 204 15.21 -8.95 9.18
C TYR A 204 15.26 -8.24 7.84
N GLU A 205 16.40 -7.69 7.43
CA GLU A 205 16.56 -7.01 6.14
C GLU A 205 16.00 -7.87 4.98
N ASN A 206 15.20 -7.24 4.12
CA ASN A 206 14.45 -7.87 3.02
C ASN A 206 13.36 -8.88 3.42
N ARG A 207 12.95 -8.89 4.70
CA ARG A 207 11.73 -9.60 5.12
C ARG A 207 10.50 -8.86 4.63
N VAL A 208 9.58 -9.60 4.03
CA VAL A 208 8.32 -9.08 3.49
C VAL A 208 7.21 -9.32 4.51
N TYR A 209 6.44 -8.28 4.79
CA TYR A 209 5.30 -8.27 5.69
C TYR A 209 4.06 -7.97 4.85
N ASN A 210 3.06 -8.84 4.91
CA ASN A 210 1.78 -8.64 4.25
C ASN A 210 0.66 -8.60 5.28
N THR A 211 -0.14 -7.53 5.25
CA THR A 211 -1.29 -7.36 6.13
C THR A 211 -2.56 -7.21 5.32
N TRP A 212 -3.68 -7.74 5.81
CA TRP A 212 -5.00 -7.62 5.18
C TRP A 212 -6.10 -7.72 6.23
N THR A 213 -7.36 -7.39 5.88
CA THR A 213 -8.51 -7.71 6.75
C THR A 213 -9.08 -9.07 6.36
N ASP A 214 -9.34 -9.91 7.34
CA ASP A 214 -9.98 -11.20 7.13
C ASP A 214 -11.51 -11.05 7.24
N PHE A 215 -12.24 -11.36 6.16
CA PHE A 215 -13.70 -11.35 6.12
C PHE A 215 -14.30 -12.76 6.00
N ASN A 216 -13.54 -13.82 6.26
CA ASN A 216 -13.96 -15.21 6.09
C ASN A 216 -14.82 -15.75 7.25
N GLY A 217 -15.16 -14.90 8.22
CA GLY A 217 -15.81 -15.32 9.46
C GLY A 217 -14.84 -15.94 10.48
N GLY A 218 -15.32 -16.22 11.69
CA GLY A 218 -14.54 -16.90 12.72
C GLY A 218 -13.69 -15.96 13.58
N ALA A 219 -12.60 -16.48 14.14
CA ALA A 219 -11.86 -15.80 15.22
C ALA A 219 -11.19 -14.47 14.80
N ASN A 220 -10.89 -14.31 13.52
CA ASN A 220 -10.24 -13.12 12.96
C ASN A 220 -11.18 -12.28 12.09
N GLU A 221 -12.49 -12.54 12.11
CA GLU A 221 -13.45 -11.81 11.28
C GLU A 221 -13.37 -10.30 11.55
N ASN A 222 -13.26 -9.52 10.48
CA ASN A 222 -13.09 -8.07 10.49
C ASN A 222 -11.83 -7.60 11.25
N GLN A 223 -10.83 -8.47 11.43
CA GLN A 223 -9.54 -8.13 12.03
C GLN A 223 -8.45 -8.00 10.98
N VAL A 224 -7.47 -7.14 11.26
CA VAL A 224 -6.23 -7.07 10.47
C VAL A 224 -5.35 -8.26 10.84
N VAL A 225 -5.01 -9.07 9.85
CA VAL A 225 -4.11 -10.21 9.94
C VAL A 225 -2.76 -9.83 9.34
N LEU A 226 -1.68 -10.41 9.87
CA LEU A 226 -0.31 -10.21 9.39
C LEU A 226 0.30 -11.57 9.05
N SER A 227 0.89 -11.68 7.87
CA SER A 227 1.82 -12.75 7.52
C SER A 227 3.21 -12.20 7.25
N ILE A 228 4.20 -13.01 7.63
CA ILE A 228 5.61 -12.68 7.52
C ILE A 228 6.24 -13.71 6.60
N GLN A 229 6.71 -13.28 5.43
CA GLN A 229 7.41 -14.15 4.51
C GLN A 229 8.91 -13.92 4.62
N GLN A 230 9.62 -14.93 5.11
CA GLN A 230 11.08 -14.99 4.97
C GLN A 230 11.39 -15.63 3.62
N ILE A 231 11.88 -14.83 2.67
CA ILE A 231 12.36 -15.35 1.39
C ILE A 231 13.75 -15.92 1.65
N LEU A 232 13.79 -17.22 1.95
CA LEU A 232 15.03 -17.96 2.09
C LEU A 232 15.60 -18.18 0.67
N VAL A 233 16.54 -17.32 0.26
CA VAL A 233 17.36 -17.63 -0.91
C VAL A 233 18.29 -18.77 -0.49
N LEU A 234 17.96 -20.00 -0.88
CA LEU A 234 18.93 -21.09 -0.81
C LEU A 234 20.16 -20.64 -1.60
N PRO A 235 21.37 -20.62 -1.01
CA PRO A 235 22.56 -20.25 -1.76
C PRO A 235 22.73 -21.26 -2.89
N GLY A 236 22.57 -20.77 -4.12
CA GLY A 236 22.90 -21.52 -5.32
C GLY A 236 24.36 -21.93 -5.24
N VAL A 237 24.58 -23.24 -5.30
CA VAL A 237 25.88 -23.86 -5.49
C VAL A 237 26.52 -23.26 -6.75
N HIS A 238 27.73 -22.72 -6.60
CA HIS A 238 28.59 -22.25 -7.68
C HIS A 238 28.95 -23.39 -8.65
#